data_AF-A0A0Q7YC91-F1
#
_entry.id   AF-A0A0Q7YC91-F1
#
_cell.length_a   1.000
_cell.length_b   1.000
_cell.length_c   1.000
_cell.angle_alpha   90.00
_cell.angle_beta   90.00
_cell.angle_gamma   90.00
#
_symmetry.space_group_name_H-M   'P 1'
#
loop_
_entity.id
_entity.type
_entity.pdbx_description
1 polymer ?
#
loop_
_entity_poly.entity_id
_entity_poly.type
_entity_poly.pdbx_seq_one_letter_code
_entity_poly.pdbx_strand_id
1 'polypeptide(L)'
;MLSFGAALAGDILSILTPGGGLFSKLADEYLAKKNQEAVDVAIEELSFGRVEFHESDIQPFVAVLLRYSKAASEGAARRNLRLLMQIVVGLKRNRSLSEEAFRRWAGVLEHMTRDELMFVGHAVRFYKEIVSGTMPDDIRFWGLILKSMQNSGYQEEETSAIAAAVSRSGLFIPLLTAGGLSYKASPRLAELTLLIDSESLVKDD
;
A
#
# COMPACT_ATOMS: atom_id res chain seq x y z
N MET A 1 16.24 -12.66 -18.04
CA MET A 1 16.10 -13.66 -16.97
C MET A 1 15.00 -13.17 -16.04
N LEU A 2 13.85 -13.86 -15.99
CA LEU A 2 12.84 -13.59 -14.99
C LEU A 2 13.39 -14.04 -13.63
N SER A 3 13.37 -13.16 -12.64
CA SER A 3 13.81 -13.45 -11.26
C SER A 3 13.00 -14.64 -10.71
N PHE A 4 13.67 -15.57 -10.01
CA PHE A 4 13.07 -16.77 -9.42
C PHE A 4 11.80 -16.47 -8.59
N GLY A 5 11.73 -15.29 -7.96
CA GLY A 5 10.55 -14.85 -7.20
C GLY A 5 9.30 -14.58 -8.04
N ALA A 6 9.46 -14.09 -9.28
CA ALA A 6 8.32 -13.80 -10.17
C ALA A 6 7.66 -15.08 -10.71
N ALA A 7 8.47 -16.12 -10.99
CA ALA A 7 7.97 -17.43 -11.42
C ALA A 7 7.21 -18.15 -10.29
N LEU A 8 7.78 -18.15 -9.07
CA LEU A 8 7.17 -18.78 -7.90
C LEU A 8 5.80 -18.15 -7.53
N ALA A 9 5.65 -16.83 -7.70
CA ALA A 9 4.40 -16.14 -7.42
C ALA A 9 3.26 -16.59 -8.33
N GLY A 10 3.55 -16.82 -9.62
CA GLY A 10 2.56 -17.32 -10.59
C GLY A 10 2.06 -18.72 -10.23
N ASP A 11 2.97 -19.61 -9.84
CA ASP A 11 2.64 -21.01 -9.54
C ASP A 11 1.76 -21.15 -8.29
N ILE A 12 2.07 -20.43 -7.20
CA ILE A 12 1.29 -20.51 -5.94
C ILE A 12 -0.13 -19.98 -6.12
N LEU A 13 -0.32 -18.96 -6.95
CA LEU A 13 -1.63 -18.31 -7.17
C LEU A 13 -2.56 -19.15 -8.07
N SER A 14 -2.01 -20.10 -8.84
CA SER A 14 -2.77 -20.93 -9.80
C SER A 14 -3.60 -22.07 -9.17
N ILE A 15 -3.42 -22.37 -7.87
CA ILE A 15 -3.90 -23.61 -7.23
C ILE A 15 -5.36 -23.53 -6.70
N LEU A 16 -6.04 -22.38 -6.76
CA LEU A 16 -7.32 -22.15 -6.08
C LEU A 16 -8.52 -22.03 -7.04
N THR A 17 -9.09 -23.14 -7.52
CA THR A 17 -10.41 -23.13 -8.21
C THR A 17 -11.29 -24.36 -7.92
N PRO A 18 -12.44 -24.18 -7.21
CA PRO A 18 -13.55 -25.14 -7.28
C PRO A 18 -15.00 -24.56 -7.32
N GLY A 19 -15.76 -24.86 -8.39
CA GLY A 19 -17.12 -25.50 -8.36
C GLY A 19 -18.44 -24.68 -8.44
N GLY A 20 -19.17 -24.77 -9.57
CA GLY A 20 -20.49 -25.49 -9.68
C GLY A 20 -21.86 -24.78 -9.56
N GLY A 21 -22.27 -23.94 -10.54
CA GLY A 21 -23.54 -23.18 -10.58
C GLY A 21 -23.43 -21.90 -11.44
N LEU A 22 -24.51 -21.24 -11.88
CA LEU A 22 -24.39 -20.01 -12.72
C LEU A 22 -23.79 -18.85 -11.91
N PHE A 23 -24.26 -18.68 -10.67
CA PHE A 23 -23.68 -17.71 -9.73
C PHE A 23 -22.25 -18.10 -9.34
N SER A 24 -21.97 -19.39 -9.12
CA SER A 24 -20.61 -19.81 -8.82
C SER A 24 -19.70 -19.67 -10.04
N LYS A 25 -20.15 -19.91 -11.28
CA LYS A 25 -19.35 -19.64 -12.49
C LYS A 25 -18.99 -18.17 -12.62
N LEU A 26 -19.93 -17.26 -12.37
CA LEU A 26 -19.65 -15.82 -12.38
C LEU A 26 -18.74 -15.40 -11.22
N ALA A 27 -18.92 -15.99 -10.04
CA ALA A 27 -18.05 -15.76 -8.89
C ALA A 27 -16.64 -16.32 -9.13
N ASP A 28 -16.53 -17.53 -9.70
CA ASP A 28 -15.29 -18.19 -10.07
C ASP A 28 -14.56 -17.40 -11.16
N GLU A 29 -15.28 -16.89 -12.15
CA GLU A 29 -14.71 -16.03 -13.20
C GLU A 29 -14.25 -14.67 -12.64
N TYR A 30 -15.03 -14.07 -11.75
CA TYR A 30 -14.65 -12.85 -11.04
C TYR A 30 -13.40 -13.06 -10.17
N LEU A 31 -13.36 -14.14 -9.39
CA LEU A 31 -12.22 -14.51 -8.55
C LEU A 31 -11.00 -14.86 -9.39
N ALA A 32 -11.16 -15.59 -10.49
CA ALA A 32 -10.08 -15.89 -11.43
C ALA A 32 -9.51 -14.60 -12.04
N LYS A 33 -10.36 -13.67 -12.47
CA LYS A 33 -9.94 -12.36 -12.97
C LYS A 33 -9.22 -11.55 -11.90
N LYS A 34 -9.70 -11.56 -10.65
CA LYS A 34 -9.06 -10.88 -9.52
C LYS A 34 -7.72 -11.48 -9.16
N ASN A 35 -7.61 -12.81 -9.17
CA ASN A 35 -6.35 -13.51 -8.96
C ASN A 35 -5.36 -13.19 -10.08
N GLN A 36 -5.81 -13.18 -11.34
CA GLN A 36 -4.95 -12.80 -12.46
C GLN A 36 -4.46 -11.36 -12.33
N GLU A 37 -5.34 -10.42 -11.97
CA GLU A 37 -4.95 -9.03 -11.70
C GLU A 37 -3.91 -8.93 -10.58
N ALA A 38 -4.06 -9.72 -9.51
CA ALA A 38 -3.09 -9.77 -8.42
C ALA A 38 -1.74 -10.37 -8.85
N VAL A 39 -1.74 -11.40 -9.71
CA VAL A 39 -0.54 -11.99 -10.32
C VAL A 39 0.17 -10.95 -11.16
N ASP A 40 -0.56 -10.26 -12.04
CA ASP A 40 -0.01 -9.26 -12.96
C ASP A 40 0.67 -8.14 -12.16
N VAL A 41 -0.01 -7.59 -11.15
CA VAL A 41 0.53 -6.57 -10.25
C VAL A 41 1.77 -7.07 -9.50
N ALA A 42 1.77 -8.31 -9.03
CA ALA A 42 2.93 -8.87 -8.33
C ALA A 42 4.14 -9.01 -9.27
N ILE A 43 3.93 -9.50 -10.49
CA ILE A 43 5.00 -9.62 -11.49
C ILE A 43 5.53 -8.24 -11.88
N GLU A 44 4.65 -7.26 -12.12
CA GLU A 44 5.02 -5.86 -12.41
C GLU A 44 5.92 -5.29 -11.32
N GLU A 45 5.48 -5.32 -10.07
CA GLU A 45 6.19 -4.69 -8.95
C GLU A 45 7.49 -5.43 -8.57
N LEU A 46 7.50 -6.76 -8.59
CA LEU A 46 8.73 -7.53 -8.35
C LEU A 46 9.79 -7.26 -9.43
N SER A 47 9.36 -7.12 -10.69
CA SER A 47 10.25 -6.81 -11.81
C SER A 47 10.76 -5.37 -11.73
N PHE A 48 9.88 -4.40 -11.46
CA PHE A 48 10.25 -2.99 -11.32
C PHE A 48 11.15 -2.75 -10.12
N GLY A 49 10.88 -3.43 -9.01
CA GLY A 49 11.64 -3.34 -7.77
C GLY A 49 13.10 -3.79 -7.86
N ARG A 50 13.44 -4.58 -8.90
CA ARG A 50 14.77 -5.16 -9.16
C ARG A 50 15.35 -5.85 -7.92
N VAL A 51 14.52 -6.61 -7.21
CA VAL A 51 14.91 -7.36 -6.03
C VAL A 51 15.27 -8.80 -6.38
N GLU A 52 16.39 -9.27 -5.85
CA GLU A 52 16.81 -10.66 -5.94
C GLU A 52 16.44 -11.40 -4.66
N PHE A 53 15.85 -12.58 -4.81
CA PHE A 53 15.50 -13.47 -3.71
C PHE A 53 16.55 -14.58 -3.60
N HIS A 54 17.04 -14.79 -2.39
CA HIS A 54 17.94 -15.89 -2.05
C HIS A 54 17.16 -16.99 -1.33
N GLU A 55 17.80 -18.15 -1.14
CA GLU A 55 17.17 -19.31 -0.49
C GLU A 55 16.60 -18.98 0.90
N SER A 56 17.29 -18.15 1.67
CA SER A 56 16.83 -17.69 2.99
C SER A 56 15.55 -16.85 2.95
N ASP A 57 15.19 -16.27 1.80
CA ASP A 57 13.99 -15.46 1.63
C ASP A 57 12.77 -16.29 1.23
N ILE A 58 12.93 -17.56 0.82
CA ILE A 58 11.85 -18.34 0.22
C ILE A 58 10.69 -18.53 1.19
N GLN A 59 10.95 -19.02 2.41
CA GLN A 59 9.90 -19.20 3.41
C GLN A 59 9.14 -17.90 3.75
N PRO A 60 9.80 -16.79 4.14
CA PRO A 60 9.09 -15.56 4.45
C PRO A 60 8.37 -15.00 3.23
N PHE A 61 8.92 -15.14 2.03
CA PHE A 61 8.28 -14.71 0.80
C PHE A 61 7.01 -15.50 0.49
N VAL A 62 7.02 -16.84 0.64
CA VAL A 62 5.83 -17.68 0.47
C VAL A 62 4.73 -17.28 1.44
N ALA A 63 5.07 -17.07 2.72
CA ALA A 63 4.09 -16.65 3.72
C ALA A 63 3.45 -15.29 3.38
N VAL A 64 4.26 -14.35 2.90
CA VAL A 64 3.80 -13.04 2.41
C VAL A 64 2.89 -13.17 1.19
N LEU A 65 3.26 -14.00 0.20
CA LEU A 65 2.45 -14.23 -0.98
C LEU A 65 1.10 -14.89 -0.67
N LEU A 66 1.05 -15.81 0.29
CA LEU A 66 -0.22 -16.40 0.75
C LEU A 66 -1.14 -15.34 1.38
N ARG A 67 -0.59 -14.42 2.19
CA ARG A 67 -1.39 -13.32 2.76
C ARG A 67 -1.81 -12.29 1.71
N TYR A 68 -0.96 -12.02 0.72
CA TYR A 68 -1.29 -11.17 -0.43
C TYR A 68 -2.40 -11.79 -1.30
N SER A 69 -2.30 -13.08 -1.60
CA SER A 69 -3.33 -13.86 -2.29
C SER A 69 -4.68 -13.76 -1.58
N LYS A 70 -4.66 -13.89 -0.25
CA LYS A 70 -5.86 -13.71 0.57
C LYS A 70 -6.47 -12.31 0.37
N ALA A 71 -5.66 -11.26 0.35
CA ALA A 71 -6.15 -9.89 0.11
C ALA A 71 -6.82 -9.74 -1.26
N ALA A 72 -6.23 -10.36 -2.29
CA ALA A 72 -6.83 -10.39 -3.63
C ALA A 72 -8.16 -11.13 -3.64
N SER A 73 -8.24 -12.29 -2.97
CA SER A 73 -9.46 -13.09 -2.88
C SER A 73 -10.58 -12.41 -2.09
N GLU A 74 -10.22 -11.57 -1.12
CA GLU A 74 -11.15 -10.74 -0.33
C GLU A 74 -11.58 -9.48 -1.08
N GLY A 75 -11.07 -9.26 -2.30
CA GLY A 75 -11.51 -8.19 -3.20
C GLY A 75 -10.78 -6.87 -3.03
N ALA A 76 -9.55 -6.88 -2.49
CA ALA A 76 -8.73 -5.66 -2.43
C ALA A 76 -8.60 -5.00 -3.81
N ALA A 77 -8.68 -3.67 -3.84
CA ALA A 77 -8.54 -2.92 -5.07
C ALA A 77 -7.12 -3.06 -5.67
N ARG A 78 -6.99 -2.93 -6.99
CA ARG A 78 -5.71 -3.05 -7.71
C ARG A 78 -4.62 -2.15 -7.10
N ARG A 79 -4.96 -0.89 -6.75
CA ARG A 79 -4.04 0.06 -6.12
C ARG A 79 -3.54 -0.47 -4.77
N ASN A 80 -4.44 -1.03 -3.96
CA ASN A 80 -4.11 -1.61 -2.66
C ASN A 80 -3.16 -2.80 -2.84
N LEU A 81 -3.45 -3.70 -3.80
CA LEU A 81 -2.57 -4.82 -4.14
C LEU A 81 -1.18 -4.34 -4.58
N ARG A 82 -1.12 -3.31 -5.42
CA ARG A 82 0.15 -2.70 -5.87
C ARG A 82 0.97 -2.21 -4.69
N LEU A 83 0.35 -1.52 -3.74
CA LEU A 83 1.02 -1.06 -2.52
C LEU A 83 1.52 -2.22 -1.67
N LEU A 84 0.72 -3.27 -1.49
CA LEU A 84 1.15 -4.44 -0.75
C LEU A 84 2.39 -5.06 -1.38
N MET A 85 2.48 -5.13 -2.71
CA MET A 85 3.68 -5.62 -3.38
C MET A 85 4.87 -4.67 -3.28
N GLN A 86 4.65 -3.36 -3.31
CA GLN A 86 5.71 -2.40 -2.99
C GLN A 86 6.23 -2.60 -1.57
N ILE A 87 5.36 -2.87 -0.59
CA ILE A 87 5.79 -3.23 0.77
C ILE A 87 6.69 -4.47 0.74
N VAL A 88 6.34 -5.53 -0.01
CA VAL A 88 7.19 -6.73 -0.13
C VAL A 88 8.57 -6.36 -0.66
N VAL A 89 8.62 -5.59 -1.75
CA VAL A 89 9.87 -5.12 -2.38
C VAL A 89 10.69 -4.27 -1.41
N GLY A 90 10.05 -3.32 -0.71
CA GLY A 90 10.69 -2.44 0.27
C GLY A 90 11.23 -3.20 1.47
N LEU A 91 10.46 -4.13 2.02
CA LEU A 91 10.89 -4.99 3.14
C LEU A 91 12.09 -5.86 2.72
N LYS A 92 12.06 -6.41 1.50
CA LYS A 92 13.19 -7.16 0.96
C LYS A 92 14.44 -6.29 0.81
N ARG A 93 14.31 -5.09 0.23
CA ARG A 93 15.41 -4.12 0.07
C ARG A 93 16.04 -3.74 1.42
N ASN A 94 15.19 -3.60 2.44
CA ASN A 94 15.61 -3.22 3.79
C ASN A 94 16.00 -4.43 4.66
N ARG A 95 16.15 -5.63 4.07
CA ARG A 95 16.52 -6.88 4.78
C ARG A 95 15.63 -7.19 5.99
N SER A 96 14.34 -6.86 5.89
CA SER A 96 13.34 -7.01 6.95
C SER A 96 12.12 -7.82 6.49
N LEU A 97 12.26 -8.54 5.37
CA LEU A 97 11.20 -9.39 4.83
C LEU A 97 10.83 -10.48 5.84
N SER A 98 9.65 -10.33 6.41
CA SER A 98 9.03 -11.29 7.32
C SER A 98 7.51 -11.21 7.17
N GLU A 99 6.85 -12.30 7.50
CA GLU A 99 5.39 -12.35 7.49
C GLU A 99 4.78 -11.35 8.46
N GLU A 100 5.36 -11.18 9.66
CA GLU A 100 4.87 -10.23 10.66
C GLU A 100 4.97 -8.78 10.17
N ALA A 101 6.12 -8.39 9.59
CA ALA A 101 6.31 -7.05 9.05
C ALA A 101 5.29 -6.76 7.94
N PHE A 102 5.07 -7.72 7.03
CA PHE A 102 4.08 -7.58 5.98
C PHE A 102 2.64 -7.52 6.51
N ARG A 103 2.24 -8.43 7.42
CA ARG A 103 0.88 -8.47 7.98
C ARG A 103 0.49 -7.16 8.66
N ARG A 104 1.44 -6.47 9.29
CA ARG A 104 1.26 -5.15 9.90
C ARG A 104 0.78 -4.11 8.88
N TRP A 105 1.35 -4.11 7.68
CA TRP A 105 0.97 -3.22 6.60
C TRP A 105 -0.29 -3.69 5.87
N ALA A 106 -0.42 -5.00 5.65
CA ALA A 106 -1.61 -5.58 5.03
C ALA A 106 -2.89 -5.24 5.78
N GLY A 107 -2.89 -5.38 7.12
CA GLY A 107 -4.04 -5.02 7.94
C GLY A 107 -4.44 -3.54 7.90
N VAL A 108 -3.57 -2.67 7.39
CA VAL A 108 -3.84 -1.23 7.24
C VAL A 108 -4.24 -0.89 5.82
N LEU A 109 -3.40 -1.24 4.83
CA LEU A 109 -3.50 -0.74 3.45
C LEU A 109 -4.55 -1.48 2.62
N GLU A 110 -4.84 -2.74 2.93
CA GLU A 110 -5.78 -3.57 2.17
C GLU A 110 -7.19 -2.98 2.10
N HIS A 111 -7.64 -2.35 3.19
CA HIS A 111 -9.00 -1.83 3.34
C HIS A 111 -9.12 -0.32 3.16
N MET A 112 -8.01 0.37 2.85
CA MET A 112 -8.07 1.81 2.62
C MET A 112 -8.86 2.12 1.35
N THR A 113 -9.72 3.11 1.48
CA THR A 113 -10.45 3.70 0.36
C THR A 113 -9.50 4.49 -0.56
N ARG A 114 -9.97 4.84 -1.75
CA ARG A 114 -9.20 5.67 -2.70
C ARG A 114 -8.76 7.00 -2.06
N ASP A 115 -9.65 7.64 -1.33
CA ASP A 115 -9.42 8.96 -0.76
C ASP A 115 -8.42 8.90 0.41
N GLU A 116 -8.50 7.84 1.24
CA GLU A 116 -7.51 7.55 2.27
C GLU A 116 -6.12 7.28 1.67
N LEU A 117 -6.06 6.49 0.58
CA LEU A 117 -4.79 6.25 -0.12
C LEU A 117 -4.21 7.51 -0.76
N MET A 118 -5.04 8.35 -1.36
CA MET A 118 -4.62 9.64 -1.92
C MET A 118 -4.06 10.55 -0.83
N PHE A 119 -4.75 10.64 0.31
CA PHE A 119 -4.29 11.37 1.48
C PHE A 119 -2.94 10.86 1.99
N VAL A 120 -2.79 9.54 2.16
CA VAL A 120 -1.51 8.91 2.55
C VAL A 120 -0.43 9.19 1.51
N GLY A 121 -0.76 9.17 0.22
CA GLY A 121 0.16 9.48 -0.87
C GLY A 121 0.77 10.87 -0.78
N HIS A 122 -0.08 11.88 -0.60
CA HIS A 122 0.37 13.25 -0.35
C HIS A 122 1.22 13.35 0.90
N ALA A 123 0.80 12.71 1.99
CA ALA A 123 1.54 12.71 3.24
C ALA A 123 2.94 12.09 3.11
N VAL A 124 3.06 10.93 2.43
CA VAL A 124 4.35 10.27 2.17
C VAL A 124 5.25 11.18 1.32
N ARG A 125 4.70 11.79 0.27
CA ARG A 125 5.44 12.72 -0.59
C ARG A 125 5.99 13.90 0.20
N PHE A 126 5.13 14.63 0.92
CA PHE A 126 5.56 15.81 1.68
C PHE A 126 6.51 15.45 2.82
N TYR A 127 6.31 14.30 3.46
CA TYR A 127 7.25 13.82 4.48
C TYR A 127 8.65 13.60 3.89
N LYS A 128 8.75 12.96 2.72
CA LYS A 128 10.03 12.79 2.01
C LYS A 128 10.67 14.14 1.64
N GLU A 129 9.88 15.09 1.14
CA GLU A 129 10.35 16.42 0.74
C GLU A 129 10.85 17.26 1.93
N ILE A 130 10.21 17.16 3.09
CA ILE A 130 10.64 17.82 4.33
C ILE A 130 11.93 17.18 4.86
N VAL A 131 11.96 15.86 5.00
CA VAL A 131 13.14 15.16 5.56
C VAL A 131 14.37 15.28 4.68
N SER A 132 14.20 15.40 3.36
CA SER A 132 15.31 15.65 2.43
C SER A 132 15.82 17.09 2.43
N GLY A 133 15.15 18.01 3.15
CA GLY A 133 15.47 19.44 3.14
C GLY A 133 15.10 20.16 1.84
N THR A 134 14.32 19.52 0.96
CA THR A 134 13.83 20.16 -0.27
C THR A 134 12.69 21.16 -0.03
N MET A 135 12.06 21.10 1.15
CA MET A 135 11.11 22.10 1.63
C MET A 135 11.64 22.84 2.87
N PRO A 136 11.36 24.15 3.00
CA PRO A 136 11.65 24.91 4.22
C PRO A 136 11.02 24.31 5.49
N ASP A 137 11.77 24.34 6.60
CA ASP A 137 11.38 23.80 7.90
C ASP A 137 10.16 24.49 8.54
N ASP A 138 9.84 25.71 8.12
CA ASP A 138 8.71 26.50 8.63
C ASP A 138 7.37 26.07 8.03
N ILE A 139 7.38 25.21 7.00
CA ILE A 139 6.16 24.71 6.38
C ILE A 139 5.52 23.64 7.26
N ARG A 140 4.30 23.94 7.75
CA ARG A 140 3.50 22.99 8.51
C ARG A 140 3.02 21.84 7.61
N PHE A 141 3.53 20.64 7.87
CA PHE A 141 3.16 19.37 7.21
C PHE A 141 1.64 19.24 6.92
N TRP A 142 0.80 19.54 7.92
CA TRP A 142 -0.67 19.50 7.77
C TRP A 142 -1.19 20.48 6.72
N GLY A 143 -0.65 21.70 6.66
CA GLY A 143 -1.06 22.72 5.70
C GLY A 143 -0.74 22.33 4.25
N LEU A 144 0.35 21.59 4.03
CA LEU A 144 0.68 21.05 2.70
C LEU A 144 -0.34 20.02 2.24
N ILE A 145 -0.73 19.10 3.14
CA ILE A 145 -1.71 18.06 2.84
C ILE A 145 -3.07 18.71 2.55
N LEU A 146 -3.53 19.63 3.39
CA LEU A 146 -4.79 20.36 3.16
C LEU A 146 -4.82 21.02 1.79
N LYS A 147 -3.77 21.78 1.44
CA LYS A 147 -3.68 22.44 0.15
C LYS A 147 -3.69 21.46 -1.03
N SER A 148 -3.03 20.32 -0.88
CA SER A 148 -2.97 19.29 -1.93
C SER A 148 -4.30 18.57 -2.13
N MET A 149 -5.01 18.28 -1.04
CA MET A 149 -6.35 17.69 -1.08
C MET A 149 -7.36 18.68 -1.66
N GLN A 150 -7.27 19.98 -1.32
CA GLN A 150 -8.09 21.03 -1.94
C GLN A 150 -7.85 21.15 -3.44
N ASN A 151 -6.61 21.07 -3.90
CA ASN A 151 -6.30 21.03 -5.33
C ASN A 151 -6.88 19.80 -6.04
N SER A 152 -7.17 18.73 -5.28
CA SER A 152 -7.81 17.50 -5.76
C SER A 152 -9.34 17.52 -5.61
N GLY A 153 -9.92 18.66 -5.19
CA GLY A 153 -11.37 18.88 -5.09
C GLY A 153 -11.99 18.66 -3.71
N TYR A 154 -11.21 18.28 -2.69
CA TYR A 154 -11.72 18.03 -1.35
C TYR A 154 -11.84 19.30 -0.52
N GLN A 155 -12.91 19.40 0.28
CA GLN A 155 -13.03 20.46 1.28
C GLN A 155 -12.16 20.18 2.50
N GLU A 156 -11.95 21.20 3.34
CA GLU A 156 -11.13 21.08 4.55
C GLU A 156 -11.74 20.11 5.56
N GLU A 157 -13.06 20.12 5.70
CA GLU A 157 -13.81 19.22 6.59
C GLU A 157 -13.73 17.76 6.11
N GLU A 158 -13.84 17.53 4.80
CA GLU A 158 -13.69 16.20 4.19
C GLU A 158 -12.28 15.67 4.40
N THR A 159 -11.27 16.51 4.16
CA THR A 159 -9.86 16.15 4.39
C THR A 159 -9.61 15.82 5.86
N SER A 160 -10.22 16.57 6.78
CA SER A 160 -10.12 16.32 8.21
C SER A 160 -10.79 15.01 8.63
N ALA A 161 -11.92 14.65 8.02
CA ALA A 161 -12.60 13.37 8.22
C ALA A 161 -11.76 12.19 7.71
N ILE A 162 -11.15 12.32 6.52
CA ILE A 162 -10.21 11.33 5.98
C ILE A 162 -9.00 11.18 6.92
N ALA A 163 -8.41 12.29 7.36
CA ALA A 163 -7.28 12.27 8.29
C ALA A 163 -7.61 11.55 9.61
N ALA A 164 -8.81 11.78 10.16
CA ALA A 164 -9.29 11.09 11.36
C ALA A 164 -9.51 9.58 11.13
N ALA A 165 -9.96 9.19 9.93
CA ALA A 165 -10.10 7.79 9.55
C ALA A 165 -8.73 7.09 9.49
N VAL A 166 -7.78 7.72 8.79
CA VAL A 166 -6.42 7.19 8.61
C VAL A 166 -5.64 7.21 9.93
N SER A 167 -5.86 8.16 10.84
CA SER A 167 -5.11 8.21 12.11
C SER A 167 -5.32 6.97 12.99
N ARG A 168 -6.45 6.25 12.85
CA ARG A 168 -6.69 4.98 13.57
C ARG A 168 -5.68 3.88 13.22
N SER A 169 -5.03 3.97 12.05
CA SER A 169 -3.95 3.05 11.64
C SER A 169 -2.60 3.34 12.32
N GLY A 170 -2.51 4.47 13.03
CA GLY A 170 -1.27 4.95 13.64
C GLY A 170 -0.31 5.63 12.66
N LEU A 171 -0.72 5.93 11.42
CA LEU A 171 0.08 6.70 10.45
C LEU A 171 0.16 8.20 10.80
N PHE A 172 -0.81 8.73 11.53
CA PHE A 172 -0.89 10.14 11.89
C PHE A 172 -1.15 10.30 13.39
N ILE A 173 -0.55 11.35 13.96
CA ILE A 173 -0.76 11.73 15.36
C ILE A 173 -1.59 13.01 15.38
N PRO A 174 -2.82 12.98 15.91
CA PRO A 174 -3.63 14.19 16.07
C PRO A 174 -3.01 15.13 17.09
N LEU A 175 -3.06 16.43 16.81
CA LEU A 175 -2.57 17.51 17.65
C LEU A 175 -3.67 18.57 17.79
N LEU A 176 -4.01 18.91 19.04
CA LEU A 176 -4.87 20.04 19.32
C LEU A 176 -4.07 21.34 19.18
N THR A 177 -4.58 22.26 18.37
CA THR A 177 -3.99 23.58 18.15
C THR A 177 -5.04 24.67 18.38
N ALA A 178 -4.61 25.93 18.47
CA ALA A 178 -5.51 27.06 18.61
C ALA A 178 -6.54 27.18 17.46
N GLY A 179 -6.22 26.63 16.27
CA GLY A 179 -7.10 26.61 15.10
C GLY A 179 -7.90 25.31 14.94
N GLY A 180 -7.92 24.44 15.95
CA GLY A 180 -8.60 23.13 15.88
C GLY A 180 -7.63 21.95 15.76
N LEU A 181 -8.10 20.88 15.13
CA LEU A 181 -7.35 19.63 15.02
C LEU A 181 -6.37 19.70 13.84
N SER A 182 -5.11 19.38 14.10
CA SER A 182 -4.08 19.21 13.07
C SER A 182 -3.44 17.83 13.19
N TYR A 183 -2.67 17.42 12.19
CA TYR A 183 -2.02 16.11 12.19
C TYR A 183 -0.54 16.25 11.90
N LYS A 184 0.29 15.49 12.61
CA LYS A 184 1.70 15.29 12.26
C LYS A 184 1.95 13.86 11.81
N ALA A 185 3.00 13.68 11.02
CA ALA A 185 3.53 12.37 10.66
C ALA A 185 3.88 11.56 11.92
N SER A 186 3.52 10.29 11.93
CA SER A 186 3.98 9.35 12.96
C SER A 186 5.29 8.66 12.52
N PRO A 187 6.01 8.00 13.44
CA PRO A 187 7.12 7.12 13.07
C PRO A 187 6.72 6.02 12.07
N ARG A 188 5.47 5.54 12.12
CA ARG A 188 4.98 4.56 11.14
C ARG A 188 4.85 5.16 9.74
N LEU A 189 4.43 6.42 9.61
CA LEU A 189 4.43 7.06 8.30
C LEU A 189 5.86 7.16 7.76
N ALA A 190 6.83 7.49 8.62
CA ALA A 190 8.24 7.50 8.25
C ALA A 190 8.72 6.14 7.76
N GLU A 191 8.40 5.05 8.47
CA GLU A 191 8.69 3.68 8.04
C GLU A 191 8.04 3.36 6.68
N LEU A 192 6.77 3.72 6.50
CA LEU A 192 6.05 3.50 5.24
C LEU A 192 6.77 4.18 4.07
N THR A 193 7.29 5.40 4.27
CA THR A 193 7.99 6.14 3.21
C THR A 193 9.23 5.42 2.68
N LEU A 194 9.85 4.56 3.49
CA LEU A 194 11.02 3.75 3.10
C LEU A 194 10.63 2.50 2.29
N LEU A 195 9.35 2.13 2.30
CA LEU A 195 8.85 0.90 1.70
C LEU A 195 8.14 1.13 0.37
N ILE A 196 7.48 2.28 0.20
CA ILE A 196 6.62 2.53 -0.97
C ILE A 196 7.05 3.73 -1.81
N ASP A 197 6.57 3.74 -3.06
CA ASP A 197 6.60 4.89 -3.93
C ASP A 197 5.31 5.71 -3.82
N SER A 198 5.44 6.98 -3.42
CA SER A 198 4.31 7.90 -3.25
C SER A 198 3.58 8.21 -4.56
N GLU A 199 4.24 8.10 -5.72
CA GLU A 199 3.57 8.39 -6.99
C GLU A 199 2.43 7.41 -7.29
N SER A 200 2.56 6.16 -6.85
CA SER A 200 1.55 5.11 -7.03
C SER A 200 0.26 5.35 -6.24
N LEU A 201 0.30 6.26 -5.25
CA LEU A 201 -0.83 6.62 -4.40
C LEU A 201 -1.62 7.83 -4.91
N VAL A 202 -0.96 8.72 -5.65
CA VAL A 202 -1.51 10.03 -6.03
C VAL A 202 -2.04 10.06 -7.46
N LYS A 203 -1.51 9.21 -8.36
CA LYS A 203 -1.96 9.15 -9.75
C LYS A 203 -3.22 8.29 -9.88
N ASP A 204 -4.26 8.85 -10.49
CA ASP A 204 -5.38 8.06 -11.00
C ASP A 204 -4.95 7.42 -12.33
N ASP A 205 -4.88 6.08 -12.31
CA ASP A 205 -4.77 5.28 -13.53
C ASP A 205 -6.10 5.31 -14.29
#